data_AF-A0AAN9KUK0-F1
#
_entry.id   AF-A0AAN9KUK0-F1
#
_cell.length_a   1.000
_cell.length_b   1.000
_cell.length_c   1.000
_cell.angle_alpha   90.00
_cell.angle_beta   90.00
_cell.angle_gamma   90.00
#
_symmetry.space_group_name_H-M   'P 1'
#
loop_
_entity.id
_entity.type
_entity.pdbx_description
1 polymer ?
#
loop_
_entity_poly.entity_id
_entity_poly.type
_entity_poly.pdbx_seq_one_letter_code
_entity_poly.pdbx_strand_id
1 'polypeptide(L)'
;MKAFTPQGFPMTLGDLGFNLNIKLSLLVHGGWWLVHGAWCMVHGGWWLVHGAWCMVLGAWCLVHGAWCMVLGAWCLVHGAWCMVLGAWCLVHGAWCMVLGAWCLVHGAWCMVLGAWCLVHGAWCMVLGAWCLVHGAWCMVLGAWCLVHGAWCMVLGAWCLVHGAWCMVLGAWCLVHGAWCMVLGAWCLVHGAWCMVLGAWCLVHGAWCLVLGAWCLVLGAWCLVLGAWCLVLGAWCLVLGAWCLVLGAWCLVLGAWCLVLGAWCLVLGAWCMVLGAWCLVLGAWCLVLGAWCLVLGAWCMVLGAWCLVHGAWCMVLGAWCLVHGAWCMVLGAWCLVHGAWCMVLGAWCLVHGAWCMVLGAWCLVHGAWCMVLGAWCLVHGAWCMVLGAWCLVHGAWCMVLGAWCLVHGAWCMVLGAWCLVHGAWCLVLGAWCLVLGAWCLVLGAWCLVLGAWCLVLGAWCLVLGAWCLVLGAWCMVLGAWCLVHGAWCMATLPLTIPRRVFKSSAKDSTYHPMGIALQGVLQGQYTLQGSPTARASGGKRPPTAGRQTNDRRTHRF
;
A
#
# COMPACT_ATOMS: atom_id res chain seq x y z
N MET A 1 -65.52 -27.88 -36.57
CA MET A 1 -65.60 -28.89 -37.66
C MET A 1 -65.81 -30.26 -37.01
N LYS A 2 -67.00 -30.86 -37.16
CA LYS A 2 -67.49 -32.22 -36.76
C LYS A 2 -69.03 -32.15 -36.81
N ALA A 3 -69.77 -32.88 -35.98
CA ALA A 3 -71.24 -32.92 -35.88
C ALA A 3 -71.66 -33.99 -34.82
N PHE A 4 -72.96 -34.21 -34.63
CA PHE A 4 -73.54 -34.83 -33.42
C PHE A 4 -74.69 -35.80 -33.71
N THR A 5 -75.08 -36.57 -32.69
CA THR A 5 -75.87 -37.83 -32.74
C THR A 5 -77.15 -37.89 -33.59
N PRO A 6 -78.19 -37.08 -33.29
CA PRO A 6 -79.59 -37.42 -33.59
C PRO A 6 -80.10 -38.58 -32.69
N GLN A 7 -81.37 -38.99 -32.85
CA GLN A 7 -82.06 -39.92 -31.93
C GLN A 7 -83.27 -40.62 -32.60
N GLY A 8 -83.73 -41.74 -32.01
CA GLY A 8 -85.08 -42.30 -32.23
C GLY A 8 -86.15 -41.70 -31.28
N PHE A 9 -87.34 -42.30 -31.11
CA PHE A 9 -87.84 -43.59 -31.59
C PHE A 9 -89.28 -43.45 -32.14
N PRO A 10 -90.17 -44.46 -32.06
CA PRO A 10 -91.47 -44.35 -31.40
C PRO A 10 -91.53 -43.55 -30.06
N MET A 11 -92.66 -43.44 -29.35
CA MET A 11 -93.83 -42.64 -29.77
C MET A 11 -93.69 -41.14 -29.44
N THR A 12 -92.49 -40.74 -29.00
CA THR A 12 -91.84 -39.44 -29.25
C THR A 12 -92.25 -38.19 -28.43
N LEU A 13 -91.51 -37.10 -28.64
CA LEU A 13 -91.65 -35.76 -28.07
C LEU A 13 -90.97 -34.76 -29.04
N GLY A 14 -90.95 -33.45 -28.74
CA GLY A 14 -90.24 -32.44 -29.55
C GLY A 14 -89.99 -31.12 -28.81
N ASP A 15 -88.96 -30.39 -29.23
CA ASP A 15 -88.36 -29.28 -28.49
C ASP A 15 -89.03 -27.92 -28.71
N LEU A 16 -89.34 -27.22 -27.61
CA LEU A 16 -89.75 -25.82 -27.56
C LEU A 16 -88.84 -25.05 -26.58
N GLY A 17 -88.65 -23.75 -26.81
CA GLY A 17 -87.93 -22.84 -25.91
C GLY A 17 -88.68 -22.50 -24.62
N PHE A 18 -89.04 -23.49 -23.82
CA PHE A 18 -89.68 -23.28 -22.52
C PHE A 18 -88.68 -22.77 -21.47
N ASN A 19 -89.01 -21.63 -20.87
CA ASN A 19 -88.19 -20.98 -19.84
C ASN A 19 -88.37 -21.69 -18.47
N LEU A 20 -87.73 -22.84 -18.31
CA LEU A 20 -87.90 -23.72 -17.14
C LEU A 20 -87.17 -23.18 -15.91
N ASN A 21 -87.90 -22.40 -15.10
CA ASN A 21 -87.46 -21.95 -13.78
C ASN A 21 -87.69 -23.07 -12.74
N ILE A 22 -86.82 -24.09 -12.74
CA ILE A 22 -87.05 -25.35 -12.02
C ILE A 22 -86.76 -25.21 -10.51
N LYS A 23 -87.82 -25.10 -9.70
CA LYS A 23 -87.81 -25.60 -8.31
C LYS A 23 -88.45 -26.99 -8.27
N LEU A 24 -87.65 -28.03 -8.43
CA LEU A 24 -88.06 -29.42 -8.22
C LEU A 24 -86.94 -30.20 -7.54
N SER A 25 -87.13 -30.53 -6.25
CA SER A 25 -86.15 -31.23 -5.43
C SER A 25 -86.21 -32.74 -5.69
N LEU A 26 -85.44 -33.22 -6.65
CA LEU A 26 -85.34 -34.64 -7.01
C LEU A 26 -83.92 -35.14 -6.68
N LEU A 27 -83.79 -36.00 -5.67
CA LEU A 27 -82.49 -36.42 -5.09
C LEU A 27 -81.77 -37.49 -5.95
N VAL A 28 -81.43 -37.14 -7.18
CA VAL A 28 -80.71 -38.05 -8.10
C VAL A 28 -79.24 -38.16 -7.69
N HIS A 29 -78.81 -39.38 -7.33
CA HIS A 29 -77.39 -39.71 -7.23
C HIS A 29 -76.79 -39.95 -8.62
N GLY A 30 -75.63 -39.35 -8.91
CA GLY A 30 -74.71 -39.85 -9.94
C GLY A 30 -74.86 -39.34 -11.38
N GLY A 31 -75.41 -38.14 -11.62
CA GLY A 31 -75.47 -37.53 -12.96
C GLY A 31 -74.80 -36.15 -13.05
N TRP A 32 -74.18 -35.85 -14.20
CA TRP A 32 -73.75 -34.49 -14.59
C TRP A 32 -74.94 -33.72 -15.20
N TRP A 33 -75.11 -32.46 -14.81
CA TRP A 33 -76.24 -31.63 -15.26
C TRP A 33 -75.77 -30.43 -16.10
N LEU A 34 -76.27 -30.33 -17.33
CA LEU A 34 -76.02 -29.20 -18.25
C LEU A 34 -77.09 -28.11 -18.07
N VAL A 35 -76.66 -26.85 -17.91
CA VAL A 35 -77.55 -25.68 -17.80
C VAL A 35 -77.04 -24.53 -18.66
N HIS A 36 -77.93 -23.98 -19.51
CA HIS A 36 -77.70 -22.80 -20.33
C HIS A 36 -78.68 -21.68 -19.97
N GLY A 37 -78.22 -20.42 -19.90
CA GLY A 37 -79.11 -19.26 -19.73
C GLY A 37 -78.37 -17.93 -19.56
N ALA A 38 -79.05 -16.80 -19.77
CA ALA A 38 -78.43 -15.49 -19.51
C ALA A 38 -78.10 -15.28 -18.02
N TRP A 39 -78.97 -15.80 -17.15
CA TRP A 39 -78.79 -15.90 -15.70
C TRP A 39 -79.02 -17.36 -15.28
N CYS A 40 -78.09 -17.92 -14.49
CA CYS A 40 -78.16 -19.28 -13.97
C CYS A 40 -77.84 -19.32 -12.48
N MET A 41 -78.68 -19.97 -11.68
CA MET A 41 -78.44 -20.27 -10.27
C MET A 41 -78.75 -21.75 -10.02
N VAL A 42 -77.76 -22.53 -9.56
CA VAL A 42 -77.88 -24.00 -9.41
C VAL A 42 -77.23 -24.53 -8.13
N HIS A 43 -77.86 -25.56 -7.56
CA HIS A 43 -77.45 -26.23 -6.32
C HIS A 43 -77.51 -27.76 -6.49
N GLY A 44 -76.43 -28.49 -6.20
CA GLY A 44 -76.43 -29.97 -6.24
C GLY A 44 -75.07 -30.60 -6.51
N GLY A 45 -75.02 -31.86 -6.94
CA GLY A 45 -73.77 -32.64 -7.03
C GLY A 45 -72.75 -32.17 -8.09
N TRP A 46 -73.13 -32.21 -9.37
CA TRP A 46 -72.21 -32.15 -10.52
C TRP A 46 -72.78 -31.27 -11.64
N TRP A 47 -72.12 -30.16 -11.97
CA TRP A 47 -72.68 -29.12 -12.85
C TRP A 47 -71.78 -28.74 -14.03
N LEU A 48 -72.42 -28.51 -15.17
CA LEU A 48 -71.85 -28.00 -16.42
C LEU A 48 -72.69 -26.77 -16.82
N VAL A 49 -72.19 -25.55 -16.58
CA VAL A 49 -73.01 -24.32 -16.61
C VAL A 49 -72.44 -23.31 -17.61
N HIS A 50 -73.32 -22.78 -18.47
CA HIS A 50 -73.00 -21.75 -19.47
C HIS A 50 -73.96 -20.56 -19.38
N GLY A 51 -73.46 -19.36 -19.09
CA GLY A 51 -74.31 -18.17 -19.03
C GLY A 51 -73.60 -16.82 -19.02
N ALA A 52 -74.34 -15.71 -18.93
CA ALA A 52 -73.73 -14.40 -18.72
C ALA A 52 -73.46 -14.14 -17.23
N TRP A 53 -74.40 -14.55 -16.37
CA TRP A 53 -74.26 -14.54 -14.91
C TRP A 53 -74.56 -15.93 -14.35
N CYS A 54 -73.61 -16.49 -13.58
CA CYS A 54 -73.70 -17.84 -13.03
C CYS A 54 -73.39 -17.84 -11.52
N MET A 55 -74.29 -18.38 -10.70
CA MET A 55 -74.03 -18.74 -9.31
C MET A 55 -74.20 -20.25 -9.12
N VAL A 56 -73.16 -20.93 -8.66
CA VAL A 56 -73.08 -22.40 -8.65
C VAL A 56 -72.62 -22.91 -7.28
N LEU A 57 -73.43 -23.80 -6.69
CA LEU A 57 -73.20 -24.41 -5.38
C LEU A 57 -73.21 -25.94 -5.53
N GLY A 58 -72.04 -26.57 -5.56
CA GLY A 58 -71.97 -28.02 -5.79
C GLY A 58 -70.61 -28.67 -5.59
N ALA A 59 -70.58 -30.00 -5.47
CA ALA A 59 -69.34 -30.72 -5.19
C ALA A 59 -68.33 -30.62 -6.36
N TRP A 60 -68.83 -30.73 -7.59
CA TRP A 60 -68.06 -30.58 -8.84
C TRP A 60 -68.72 -29.57 -9.77
N CYS A 61 -67.97 -28.57 -10.20
CA CYS A 61 -68.47 -27.41 -10.93
C CYS A 61 -67.59 -27.12 -12.15
N LEU A 62 -68.16 -27.18 -13.35
CA LEU A 62 -67.59 -26.71 -14.62
C LEU A 62 -68.43 -25.52 -15.08
N VAL A 63 -67.85 -24.30 -15.10
CA VAL A 63 -68.62 -23.06 -15.29
C VAL A 63 -67.97 -22.15 -16.34
N HIS A 64 -68.76 -21.72 -17.32
CA HIS A 64 -68.39 -20.73 -18.33
C HIS A 64 -69.35 -19.54 -18.29
N GLY A 65 -68.87 -18.34 -17.96
CA GLY A 65 -69.72 -17.16 -18.05
C GLY A 65 -69.07 -15.82 -17.71
N ALA A 66 -69.67 -14.70 -18.14
CA ALA A 66 -69.06 -13.38 -17.97
C ALA A 66 -68.84 -13.02 -16.48
N TRP A 67 -69.80 -13.35 -15.62
CA TRP A 67 -69.72 -13.24 -14.16
C TRP A 67 -70.03 -14.58 -13.50
N CYS A 68 -69.10 -15.10 -12.71
CA CYS A 68 -69.18 -16.42 -12.08
C CYS A 68 -68.90 -16.35 -10.58
N MET A 69 -69.83 -16.82 -9.75
CA MET A 69 -69.62 -17.09 -8.33
C MET A 69 -69.79 -18.60 -8.08
N VAL A 70 -68.75 -19.27 -7.61
CA VAL A 70 -68.71 -20.74 -7.51
C VAL A 70 -68.23 -21.18 -6.13
N LEU A 71 -69.01 -22.05 -5.50
CA LEU A 71 -68.74 -22.68 -4.21
C LEU A 71 -68.79 -24.20 -4.36
N GLY A 72 -67.66 -24.88 -4.14
CA GLY A 72 -67.59 -26.33 -4.37
C GLY A 72 -66.32 -27.01 -3.91
N ALA A 73 -66.22 -28.34 -4.07
CA ALA A 73 -64.99 -29.07 -3.72
C ALA A 73 -63.98 -29.05 -4.88
N TRP A 74 -64.48 -29.20 -6.11
CA TRP A 74 -63.70 -29.17 -7.35
C TRP A 74 -64.35 -28.18 -8.33
N CYS A 75 -63.64 -27.11 -8.67
CA CYS A 75 -64.16 -26.01 -9.49
C CYS A 75 -63.24 -25.73 -10.68
N LEU A 76 -63.77 -25.80 -11.91
CA LEU A 76 -63.12 -25.32 -13.12
C LEU A 76 -63.97 -24.22 -13.74
N VAL A 77 -63.43 -23.00 -13.82
CA VAL A 77 -64.20 -21.77 -14.09
C VAL A 77 -63.51 -20.92 -15.15
N HIS A 78 -64.27 -20.54 -16.18
CA HIS A 78 -63.85 -19.62 -17.24
C HIS A 78 -64.79 -18.40 -17.29
N GLY A 79 -64.31 -17.19 -17.03
CA GLY A 79 -65.17 -16.01 -17.04
C GLY A 79 -64.46 -14.67 -16.97
N ALA A 80 -65.14 -13.56 -17.29
CA ALA A 80 -64.50 -12.25 -17.17
C ALA A 80 -64.25 -11.89 -15.70
N TRP A 81 -65.22 -12.16 -14.82
CA TRP A 81 -65.14 -11.98 -13.37
C TRP A 81 -65.48 -13.29 -12.65
N CYS A 82 -64.55 -13.80 -11.86
CA CYS A 82 -64.67 -15.08 -11.16
C CYS A 82 -64.40 -14.93 -9.66
N MET A 83 -65.36 -15.35 -8.82
CA MET A 83 -65.17 -15.56 -7.38
C MET A 83 -65.35 -17.06 -7.11
N VAL A 84 -64.31 -17.73 -6.62
CA VAL A 84 -64.30 -19.19 -6.45
C VAL A 84 -63.82 -19.57 -5.05
N LEU A 85 -64.60 -20.41 -4.38
CA LEU A 85 -64.35 -20.96 -3.05
C LEU A 85 -64.38 -22.49 -3.15
N GLY A 86 -63.24 -23.16 -3.03
CA GLY A 86 -63.20 -24.61 -3.12
C GLY A 86 -61.83 -25.28 -2.97
N ALA A 87 -61.83 -26.56 -2.57
CA ALA A 87 -60.60 -27.28 -2.25
C ALA A 87 -59.63 -27.37 -3.44
N TRP A 88 -60.14 -27.63 -4.65
CA TRP A 88 -59.38 -27.66 -5.89
C TRP A 88 -60.01 -26.70 -6.91
N CYS A 89 -59.27 -25.66 -7.30
CA CYS A 89 -59.75 -24.58 -8.16
C CYS A 89 -58.84 -24.39 -9.38
N LEU A 90 -59.40 -24.47 -10.58
CA LEU A 90 -58.76 -24.06 -11.83
C LEU A 90 -59.57 -22.92 -12.45
N VAL A 91 -58.98 -21.73 -12.56
CA VAL A 91 -59.73 -20.50 -12.89
C VAL A 91 -59.03 -19.70 -13.97
N HIS A 92 -59.76 -19.38 -15.04
CA HIS A 92 -59.33 -18.50 -16.13
C HIS A 92 -60.24 -17.27 -16.21
N GLY A 93 -59.68 -16.06 -16.14
CA GLY A 93 -60.50 -14.86 -16.31
C GLY A 93 -59.76 -13.53 -16.43
N ALA A 94 -60.50 -12.42 -16.45
CA ALA A 94 -59.89 -11.09 -16.38
C ALA A 94 -59.66 -10.67 -14.92
N TRP A 95 -60.62 -10.96 -14.04
CA TRP A 95 -60.57 -10.72 -12.60
C TRP A 95 -60.93 -12.00 -11.85
N CYS A 96 -60.04 -12.47 -10.96
CA CYS A 96 -60.17 -13.73 -10.24
C CYS A 96 -59.91 -13.53 -8.74
N MET A 97 -60.87 -13.89 -7.90
CA MET A 97 -60.68 -14.11 -6.46
C MET A 97 -60.87 -15.59 -6.16
N VAL A 98 -59.85 -16.25 -5.61
CA VAL A 98 -59.84 -17.70 -5.39
C VAL A 98 -59.39 -18.05 -3.98
N LEU A 99 -60.20 -18.85 -3.28
CA LEU A 99 -59.94 -19.37 -1.93
C LEU A 99 -60.00 -20.90 -1.97
N GLY A 100 -58.91 -21.59 -1.67
CA GLY A 100 -58.83 -23.05 -1.81
C GLY A 100 -57.62 -23.72 -1.17
N ALA A 101 -57.49 -25.04 -1.36
CA ALA A 101 -56.28 -25.76 -0.94
C ALA A 101 -55.26 -25.85 -2.08
N TRP A 102 -55.74 -26.09 -3.29
CA TRP A 102 -54.98 -26.15 -4.54
C TRP A 102 -55.62 -25.22 -5.57
N CYS A 103 -54.87 -24.21 -6.03
CA CYS A 103 -55.36 -23.13 -6.87
C CYS A 103 -54.45 -22.94 -8.10
N LEU A 104 -54.99 -23.14 -9.29
CA LEU A 104 -54.34 -22.79 -10.56
C LEU A 104 -55.13 -21.67 -11.23
N VAL A 105 -54.53 -20.50 -11.37
CA VAL A 105 -55.26 -19.27 -11.75
C VAL A 105 -54.54 -18.52 -12.87
N HIS A 106 -55.25 -18.23 -13.95
CA HIS A 106 -54.80 -17.40 -15.07
C HIS A 106 -55.72 -16.19 -15.21
N GLY A 107 -55.22 -14.98 -14.98
CA GLY A 107 -56.00 -13.78 -15.25
C GLY A 107 -55.31 -12.44 -15.02
N ALA A 108 -55.83 -11.38 -15.64
CA ALA A 108 -55.20 -10.07 -15.58
C ALA A 108 -55.03 -9.56 -14.13
N TRP A 109 -56.04 -9.78 -13.28
CA TRP A 109 -56.01 -9.47 -11.85
C TRP A 109 -56.40 -10.72 -11.04
N CYS A 110 -55.49 -11.19 -10.19
CA CYS A 110 -55.68 -12.39 -9.37
C CYS A 110 -55.41 -12.12 -7.89
N MET A 111 -56.36 -12.44 -7.02
CA MET A 111 -56.13 -12.62 -5.59
C MET A 111 -56.38 -14.08 -5.22
N VAL A 112 -55.37 -14.74 -4.65
CA VAL A 112 -55.40 -16.18 -4.39
C VAL A 112 -54.94 -16.48 -2.96
N LEU A 113 -55.77 -17.22 -2.24
CA LEU A 113 -55.52 -17.71 -0.88
C LEU A 113 -55.58 -19.25 -0.91
N GLY A 114 -54.47 -19.93 -0.66
CA GLY A 114 -54.46 -21.40 -0.60
C GLY A 114 -53.11 -22.07 -0.38
N ALA A 115 -53.12 -23.32 0.04
CA ALA A 115 -51.88 -24.03 0.42
C ALA A 115 -50.90 -24.19 -0.76
N TRP A 116 -51.41 -24.50 -1.95
CA TRP A 116 -50.63 -24.64 -3.19
C TRP A 116 -51.22 -23.73 -4.27
N CYS A 117 -50.47 -22.73 -4.70
CA CYS A 117 -50.92 -21.69 -5.63
C CYS A 117 -50.01 -21.59 -6.85
N LEU A 118 -50.55 -21.80 -8.04
CA LEU A 118 -49.90 -21.50 -9.32
C LEU A 118 -50.69 -20.39 -10.03
N VAL A 119 -50.07 -19.23 -10.24
CA VAL A 119 -50.78 -18.01 -10.65
C VAL A 119 -50.06 -17.31 -11.81
N HIS A 120 -50.77 -17.04 -12.90
CA HIS A 120 -50.30 -16.24 -14.04
C HIS A 120 -51.20 -15.01 -14.23
N GLY A 121 -50.63 -13.81 -14.29
CA GLY A 121 -51.43 -12.60 -14.48
C GLY A 121 -50.66 -11.32 -14.80
N ALA A 122 -51.35 -10.17 -14.78
CA ALA A 122 -50.70 -8.86 -14.80
C ALA A 122 -50.48 -8.34 -13.37
N TRP A 123 -51.47 -8.53 -12.50
CA TRP A 123 -51.43 -8.23 -11.07
C TRP A 123 -51.83 -9.46 -10.26
N CYS A 124 -50.96 -9.87 -9.33
CA CYS A 124 -51.14 -11.09 -8.53
C CYS A 124 -50.87 -10.81 -7.05
N MET A 125 -51.85 -11.06 -6.18
CA MET A 125 -51.68 -11.16 -4.74
C MET A 125 -51.89 -12.62 -4.32
N VAL A 126 -50.89 -13.26 -3.72
CA VAL A 126 -50.91 -14.69 -3.40
C VAL A 126 -50.48 -14.93 -1.95
N LEU A 127 -51.32 -15.65 -1.21
CA LEU A 127 -51.10 -16.06 0.18
C LEU A 127 -51.19 -17.60 0.26
N GLY A 128 -50.09 -18.27 0.59
CA GLY A 128 -50.05 -19.73 0.55
C GLY A 128 -48.83 -20.38 1.19
N ALA A 129 -48.75 -21.72 1.19
CA ALA A 129 -47.56 -22.42 1.67
C ALA A 129 -46.52 -22.60 0.55
N TRP A 130 -47.00 -22.91 -0.66
CA TRP A 130 -46.21 -23.09 -1.88
C TRP A 130 -46.81 -22.23 -3.00
N CYS A 131 -46.03 -21.26 -3.49
CA CYS A 131 -46.49 -20.23 -4.41
C CYS A 131 -45.57 -20.15 -5.64
N LEU A 132 -46.10 -20.44 -6.83
CA LEU A 132 -45.45 -20.20 -8.12
C LEU A 132 -46.22 -19.12 -8.86
N VAL A 133 -45.60 -17.96 -9.09
CA VAL A 133 -46.29 -16.75 -9.56
C VAL A 133 -45.56 -16.09 -10.73
N HIS A 134 -46.26 -15.86 -11.83
CA HIS A 134 -45.79 -15.10 -12.98
C HIS A 134 -46.70 -13.89 -13.22
N GLY A 135 -46.19 -12.67 -13.09
CA GLY A 135 -46.95 -11.49 -13.50
C GLY A 135 -46.23 -10.15 -13.36
N ALA A 136 -46.74 -9.11 -14.02
CA ALA A 136 -46.04 -7.81 -14.02
C ALA A 136 -45.89 -7.22 -12.61
N TRP A 137 -46.89 -7.37 -11.76
CA TRP A 137 -46.88 -6.97 -10.35
C TRP A 137 -47.28 -8.15 -9.46
N CYS A 138 -46.40 -8.55 -8.54
CA CYS A 138 -46.62 -9.69 -7.64
C CYS A 138 -46.38 -9.32 -6.18
N MET A 139 -47.37 -9.58 -5.33
CA MET A 139 -47.20 -9.67 -3.87
C MET A 139 -47.42 -11.11 -3.44
N VAL A 140 -46.42 -11.74 -2.82
CA VAL A 140 -46.45 -13.15 -2.46
C VAL A 140 -46.02 -13.35 -1.01
N LEU A 141 -46.88 -14.00 -0.23
CA LEU A 141 -46.67 -14.38 1.17
C LEU A 141 -46.74 -15.90 1.27
N GLY A 142 -45.63 -16.56 1.58
CA GLY A 142 -45.65 -18.02 1.71
C GLY A 142 -44.31 -18.71 1.98
N ALA A 143 -44.36 -19.92 2.52
CA ALA A 143 -43.15 -20.63 2.98
C ALA A 143 -42.14 -20.90 1.84
N TRP A 144 -42.63 -21.29 0.66
CA TRP A 144 -41.85 -21.53 -0.55
C TRP A 144 -42.41 -20.71 -1.71
N CYS A 145 -41.62 -19.76 -2.23
CA CYS A 145 -42.04 -18.80 -3.23
C CYS A 145 -41.10 -18.80 -4.45
N LEU A 146 -41.64 -19.06 -5.64
CA LEU A 146 -40.97 -18.87 -6.92
C LEU A 146 -41.75 -17.80 -7.72
N VAL A 147 -41.11 -16.67 -7.99
CA VAL A 147 -41.80 -15.47 -8.51
C VAL A 147 -41.05 -14.84 -9.68
N HIS A 148 -41.76 -14.65 -10.79
CA HIS A 148 -41.27 -13.94 -11.99
C HIS A 148 -42.16 -12.73 -12.28
N GLY A 149 -41.58 -11.53 -12.37
CA GLY A 149 -42.34 -10.33 -12.66
C GLY A 149 -41.55 -9.09 -13.05
N ALA A 150 -42.21 -7.94 -13.14
CA ALA A 150 -41.52 -6.65 -13.25
C ALA A 150 -41.32 -6.03 -11.87
N TRP A 151 -42.31 -6.15 -10.99
CA TRP A 151 -42.30 -5.69 -9.60
C TRP A 151 -42.73 -6.83 -8.68
N CYS A 152 -41.87 -7.23 -7.74
CA CYS A 152 -42.09 -8.37 -6.86
C CYS A 152 -41.82 -8.00 -5.40
N MET A 153 -42.81 -8.15 -4.53
CA MET A 153 -42.63 -8.18 -3.08
C MET A 153 -42.92 -9.59 -2.57
N VAL A 154 -41.93 -10.22 -1.94
CA VAL A 154 -41.98 -11.64 -1.54
C VAL A 154 -41.54 -11.79 -0.10
N LEU A 155 -42.34 -12.46 0.72
CA LEU A 155 -42.05 -12.73 2.13
C LEU A 155 -42.29 -14.23 2.40
N GLY A 156 -41.21 -14.95 2.71
CA GLY A 156 -41.24 -16.42 2.77
C GLY A 156 -40.01 -17.06 3.41
N ALA A 157 -39.99 -18.37 3.61
CA ALA A 157 -38.80 -19.03 4.15
C ALA A 157 -37.75 -19.29 3.05
N TRP A 158 -38.20 -19.71 1.88
CA TRP A 158 -37.39 -19.98 0.68
C TRP A 158 -37.96 -19.19 -0.51
N CYS A 159 -37.17 -18.28 -1.05
CA CYS A 159 -37.60 -17.30 -2.05
C CYS A 159 -36.67 -17.31 -3.27
N LEU A 160 -37.18 -17.67 -4.44
CA LEU A 160 -36.52 -17.51 -5.73
C LEU A 160 -37.27 -16.47 -6.56
N VAL A 161 -36.64 -15.34 -6.87
CA VAL A 161 -37.32 -14.16 -7.43
C VAL A 161 -36.54 -13.59 -8.62
N HIS A 162 -37.23 -13.42 -9.75
CA HIS A 162 -36.73 -12.75 -10.94
C HIS A 162 -37.63 -11.55 -11.28
N GLY A 163 -37.09 -10.34 -11.26
CA GLY A 163 -37.83 -9.17 -11.75
C GLY A 163 -37.08 -7.85 -11.71
N ALA A 164 -37.56 -6.83 -12.43
CA ALA A 164 -36.86 -5.56 -12.52
C ALA A 164 -36.69 -4.88 -11.15
N TRP A 165 -37.71 -4.96 -10.29
CA TRP A 165 -37.71 -4.45 -8.92
C TRP A 165 -38.15 -5.56 -7.96
N CYS A 166 -37.27 -5.93 -7.02
CA CYS A 166 -37.50 -7.02 -6.08
C CYS A 166 -37.26 -6.56 -4.63
N MET A 167 -38.26 -6.78 -3.77
CA MET A 167 -38.11 -6.72 -2.31
C MET A 167 -38.38 -8.12 -1.74
N VAL A 168 -37.41 -8.71 -1.06
CA VAL A 168 -37.48 -10.10 -0.59
C VAL A 168 -37.08 -10.21 0.87
N LEU A 169 -37.97 -10.79 1.68
CA LEU A 169 -37.75 -11.14 3.08
C LEU A 169 -37.79 -12.66 3.21
N GLY A 170 -36.72 -13.29 3.72
CA GLY A 170 -36.75 -14.73 3.96
C GLY A 170 -35.50 -15.36 4.54
N ALA A 171 -35.51 -16.67 4.80
CA ALA A 171 -34.32 -17.34 5.35
C ALA A 171 -33.28 -17.65 4.26
N TRP A 172 -33.76 -18.07 3.08
CA TRP A 172 -32.95 -18.41 1.91
C TRP A 172 -33.51 -17.67 0.68
N CYS A 173 -32.71 -16.76 0.13
CA CYS A 173 -33.13 -15.82 -0.91
C CYS A 173 -32.19 -15.88 -2.13
N LEU A 174 -32.71 -16.25 -3.29
CA LEU A 174 -32.04 -16.13 -4.59
C LEU A 174 -32.78 -15.12 -5.46
N VAL A 175 -32.13 -14.00 -5.80
CA VAL A 175 -32.79 -12.84 -6.40
C VAL A 175 -32.02 -12.31 -7.60
N HIS A 176 -32.71 -12.17 -8.74
CA HIS A 176 -32.18 -11.56 -9.96
C HIS A 176 -33.05 -10.35 -10.36
N GLY A 177 -32.45 -9.17 -10.50
CA GLY A 177 -33.20 -7.98 -10.90
C GLY A 177 -32.37 -6.78 -11.33
N ALA A 178 -33.01 -5.63 -11.57
CA ALA A 178 -32.30 -4.37 -11.75
C ALA A 178 -32.09 -3.67 -10.39
N TRP A 179 -33.10 -3.70 -9.53
CA TRP A 179 -33.09 -3.14 -8.19
C TRP A 179 -33.56 -4.20 -7.18
N CYS A 180 -32.69 -4.58 -6.24
CA CYS A 180 -32.93 -5.66 -5.29
C CYS A 180 -32.73 -5.18 -3.85
N MET A 181 -33.75 -5.31 -3.01
CA MET A 181 -33.65 -5.24 -1.54
C MET A 181 -33.90 -6.63 -0.97
N VAL A 182 -32.93 -7.20 -0.25
CA VAL A 182 -33.01 -8.57 0.26
C VAL A 182 -32.59 -8.61 1.74
N LEU A 183 -33.45 -9.16 2.59
CA LEU A 183 -33.18 -9.39 4.00
C LEU A 183 -33.34 -10.89 4.29
N GLY A 184 -32.24 -11.56 4.65
CA GLY A 184 -32.28 -12.99 4.90
C GLY A 184 -30.98 -13.64 5.34
N ALA A 185 -31.05 -14.82 5.96
CA ALA A 185 -29.87 -15.49 6.52
C ALA A 185 -28.85 -15.88 5.45
N TRP A 186 -29.33 -16.40 4.31
CA TRP A 186 -28.53 -16.78 3.14
C TRP A 186 -29.07 -16.08 1.89
N CYS A 187 -28.27 -15.19 1.30
CA CYS A 187 -28.67 -14.32 0.19
C CYS A 187 -27.71 -14.45 -0.99
N LEU A 188 -28.23 -14.83 -2.17
CA LEU A 188 -27.54 -14.76 -3.45
C LEU A 188 -28.28 -13.76 -4.35
N VAL A 189 -27.62 -12.66 -4.72
CA VAL A 189 -28.29 -11.51 -5.35
C VAL A 189 -27.50 -11.00 -6.55
N HIS A 190 -28.15 -10.96 -7.71
CA HIS A 190 -27.63 -10.36 -8.94
C HIS A 190 -28.48 -9.17 -9.36
N GLY A 191 -27.89 -7.98 -9.48
CA GLY A 191 -28.60 -6.84 -10.06
C GLY A 191 -27.82 -5.54 -10.12
N ALA A 192 -28.30 -4.56 -10.88
CA ALA A 192 -27.58 -3.29 -11.05
C ALA A 192 -27.41 -2.53 -9.71
N TRP A 193 -28.45 -2.54 -8.87
CA TRP A 193 -28.46 -1.96 -7.53
C TRP A 193 -28.94 -3.00 -6.52
N CYS A 194 -28.10 -3.31 -5.53
CA CYS A 194 -28.37 -4.33 -4.52
C CYS A 194 -28.15 -3.78 -3.10
N MET A 195 -29.17 -3.89 -2.24
CA MET A 195 -29.04 -3.73 -0.79
C MET A 195 -29.38 -5.07 -0.13
N VAL A 196 -28.42 -5.64 0.60
CA VAL A 196 -28.52 -7.00 1.15
C VAL A 196 -28.12 -7.01 2.62
N LEU A 197 -28.98 -7.57 3.48
CA LEU A 197 -28.70 -7.78 4.90
C LEU A 197 -28.88 -9.25 5.24
N GLY A 198 -27.84 -9.89 5.80
CA GLY A 198 -27.86 -11.32 6.08
C GLY A 198 -26.69 -11.87 6.90
N ALA A 199 -26.62 -13.19 7.03
CA ALA A 199 -25.46 -13.85 7.66
C ALA A 199 -24.41 -14.26 6.61
N TRP A 200 -24.87 -14.77 5.47
CA TRP A 200 -24.06 -15.18 4.33
C TRP A 200 -24.61 -14.50 3.06
N CYS A 201 -23.79 -13.67 2.43
CA CYS A 201 -24.21 -12.81 1.31
C CYS A 201 -23.24 -12.95 0.14
N LEU A 202 -23.75 -13.40 -1.02
CA LEU A 202 -23.06 -13.35 -2.31
C LEU A 202 -23.80 -12.38 -3.22
N VAL A 203 -23.14 -11.28 -3.60
CA VAL A 203 -23.78 -10.15 -4.29
C VAL A 203 -22.98 -9.74 -5.52
N HIS A 204 -23.64 -9.59 -6.66
CA HIS A 204 -23.03 -9.17 -7.91
C HIS A 204 -23.84 -8.01 -8.54
N GLY A 205 -23.22 -6.85 -8.72
CA GLY A 205 -23.93 -5.67 -9.25
C GLY A 205 -23.07 -4.50 -9.72
N ALA A 206 -23.70 -3.38 -10.04
CA ALA A 206 -22.97 -2.12 -10.28
C ALA A 206 -22.79 -1.34 -8.98
N TRP A 207 -23.82 -1.34 -8.13
CA TRP A 207 -23.84 -0.70 -6.82
C TRP A 207 -24.33 -1.71 -5.77
N CYS A 208 -23.50 -2.00 -4.77
CA CYS A 208 -23.77 -3.01 -3.77
C CYS A 208 -23.55 -2.47 -2.35
N LEU A 209 -24.59 -2.48 -1.52
CA LEU A 209 -24.51 -2.27 -0.08
C LEU A 209 -24.82 -3.61 0.61
N VAL A 210 -23.87 -4.13 1.38
CA VAL A 210 -23.97 -5.46 1.98
C VAL A 210 -23.61 -5.43 3.46
N LEU A 211 -24.52 -5.95 4.28
CA LEU A 211 -24.40 -6.08 5.74
C LEU A 211 -24.47 -7.56 6.10
N GLY A 212 -23.38 -8.19 6.52
CA GLY A 212 -23.43 -9.58 6.95
C GLY A 212 -22.12 -10.23 7.38
N ALA A 213 -22.22 -11.30 8.18
CA ALA A 213 -21.04 -11.93 8.79
C ALA A 213 -20.02 -12.43 7.75
N TRP A 214 -20.49 -13.01 6.65
CA TRP A 214 -19.68 -13.49 5.52
C TRP A 214 -20.19 -12.86 4.23
N CYS A 215 -19.37 -12.02 3.59
CA CYS A 215 -19.73 -11.26 2.40
C CYS A 215 -18.76 -11.52 1.24
N LEU A 216 -19.27 -11.96 0.10
CA LEU A 216 -18.57 -11.95 -1.19
C LEU A 216 -19.30 -10.98 -2.12
N VAL A 217 -18.61 -9.92 -2.57
CA VAL A 217 -19.22 -8.82 -3.32
C VAL A 217 -18.41 -8.49 -4.57
N LEU A 218 -19.08 -8.51 -5.72
CA LEU A 218 -18.53 -8.20 -7.04
C LEU A 218 -19.28 -6.99 -7.61
N GLY A 219 -18.64 -5.82 -7.74
CA GLY A 219 -19.32 -4.68 -8.35
C GLY A 219 -18.55 -3.37 -8.42
N ALA A 220 -18.98 -2.45 -9.28
CA ALA A 220 -18.24 -1.21 -9.52
C ALA A 220 -18.11 -0.33 -8.26
N TRP A 221 -19.17 -0.24 -7.46
CA TRP A 221 -19.21 0.49 -6.20
C TRP A 221 -19.72 -0.43 -5.08
N CYS A 222 -18.89 -0.69 -4.08
CA CYS A 222 -19.20 -1.62 -2.99
C CYS A 222 -19.01 -0.95 -1.62
N LEU A 223 -20.06 -1.00 -0.79
CA LEU A 223 -20.00 -0.73 0.65
C LEU A 223 -20.34 -2.03 1.39
N VAL A 224 -19.38 -2.55 2.16
CA VAL A 224 -19.49 -3.87 2.80
C VAL A 224 -19.09 -3.79 4.26
N LEU A 225 -19.96 -4.28 5.14
CA LEU A 225 -19.70 -4.38 6.57
C LEU A 225 -20.00 -5.80 7.07
N GLY A 226 -19.00 -6.45 7.65
CA GLY A 226 -19.06 -7.88 7.98
C GLY A 226 -17.93 -8.38 8.86
N ALA A 227 -17.87 -9.68 9.16
CA ALA A 227 -16.73 -10.27 9.86
C ALA A 227 -15.65 -10.74 8.87
N TRP A 228 -16.07 -11.33 7.75
CA TRP A 228 -15.22 -11.82 6.67
C TRP A 228 -15.74 -11.27 5.33
N CYS A 229 -14.90 -10.47 4.67
CA CYS A 229 -15.28 -9.70 3.48
C CYS A 229 -14.30 -9.95 2.33
N LEU A 230 -14.80 -10.49 1.21
CA LEU A 230 -14.09 -10.53 -0.07
C LEU A 230 -14.80 -9.60 -1.06
N VAL A 231 -14.10 -8.56 -1.53
CA VAL A 231 -14.70 -7.49 -2.34
C VAL A 231 -13.84 -7.21 -3.56
N LEU A 232 -14.46 -7.22 -4.74
CA LEU A 232 -13.81 -6.87 -6.01
C LEU A 232 -14.63 -5.79 -6.72
N GLY A 233 -14.01 -4.65 -7.01
CA GLY A 233 -14.72 -3.50 -7.56
C GLY A 233 -13.83 -2.36 -8.08
N ALA A 234 -14.44 -1.23 -8.46
CA ALA A 234 -13.68 -0.02 -8.81
C ALA A 234 -13.50 0.89 -7.57
N TRP A 235 -14.55 0.99 -6.75
CA TRP A 235 -14.58 1.76 -5.51
C TRP A 235 -15.12 0.90 -4.37
N CYS A 236 -14.30 0.65 -3.36
CA CYS A 236 -14.60 -0.28 -2.27
C CYS A 236 -14.42 0.38 -0.90
N LEU A 237 -15.48 0.43 -0.10
CA LEU A 237 -15.43 0.75 1.32
C LEU A 237 -15.78 -0.51 2.12
N VAL A 238 -14.84 -1.01 2.91
CA VAL A 238 -14.96 -2.31 3.59
C VAL A 238 -14.59 -2.20 5.06
N LEU A 239 -15.48 -2.65 5.94
CA LEU A 239 -15.26 -2.72 7.38
C LEU A 239 -15.49 -4.15 7.88
N GLY A 240 -14.47 -4.78 8.47
CA GLY A 240 -14.61 -6.13 9.01
C GLY A 240 -13.36 -6.72 9.63
N ALA A 241 -13.46 -7.89 10.28
CA ALA A 241 -12.30 -8.48 10.97
C ALA A 241 -11.24 -9.00 9.98
N TRP A 242 -11.69 -9.60 8.86
CA TRP A 242 -10.84 -10.15 7.80
C TRP A 242 -11.31 -9.63 6.44
N CYS A 243 -10.47 -8.86 5.77
CA CYS A 243 -10.81 -8.12 4.55
C CYS A 243 -9.82 -8.42 3.42
N LEU A 244 -10.31 -8.98 2.32
CA LEU A 244 -9.59 -9.08 1.05
C LEU A 244 -10.29 -8.18 0.03
N VAL A 245 -9.58 -7.16 -0.46
CA VAL A 245 -10.17 -6.11 -1.31
C VAL A 245 -9.31 -5.86 -2.55
N LEU A 246 -9.92 -5.93 -3.73
CA LEU A 246 -9.28 -5.65 -5.01
C LEU A 246 -10.07 -4.56 -5.76
N GLY A 247 -9.48 -3.38 -5.94
CA GLY A 247 -10.14 -2.31 -6.68
C GLY A 247 -9.33 -1.02 -6.83
N ALA A 248 -9.73 -0.15 -7.76
CA ALA A 248 -8.96 1.06 -8.07
C ALA A 248 -8.83 2.01 -6.86
N TRP A 249 -9.91 2.16 -6.09
CA TRP A 249 -9.96 2.97 -4.87
C TRP A 249 -10.50 2.14 -3.71
N CYS A 250 -9.68 1.93 -2.67
CA CYS A 250 -10.02 1.09 -1.53
C CYS A 250 -9.85 1.83 -0.20
N LEU A 251 -10.91 1.85 0.61
CA LEU A 251 -10.85 2.23 2.02
C LEU A 251 -11.22 1.00 2.86
N VAL A 252 -10.29 0.52 3.69
CA VAL A 252 -10.42 -0.76 4.42
C VAL A 252 -10.08 -0.58 5.90
N LEU A 253 -11.00 -1.02 6.75
CA LEU A 253 -10.90 -1.00 8.21
C LEU A 253 -11.05 -2.44 8.73
N GLY A 254 -10.01 -3.01 9.35
CA GLY A 254 -10.09 -4.39 9.80
C GLY A 254 -8.86 -4.98 10.48
N ALA A 255 -9.02 -6.06 11.24
CA ALA A 255 -7.89 -6.66 11.97
C ALA A 255 -6.83 -7.24 11.02
N TRP A 256 -7.27 -7.90 9.94
CA TRP A 256 -6.42 -8.49 8.91
C TRP A 256 -6.87 -8.00 7.53
N CYS A 257 -6.02 -7.24 6.85
CA CYS A 257 -6.33 -6.57 5.58
C CYS A 257 -5.33 -6.95 4.48
N LEU A 258 -5.83 -7.46 3.35
CA LEU A 258 -5.08 -7.60 2.10
C LEU A 258 -5.75 -6.74 1.03
N VAL A 259 -5.02 -5.75 0.50
CA VAL A 259 -5.58 -4.72 -0.39
C VAL A 259 -4.73 -4.54 -1.64
N LEU A 260 -5.38 -4.64 -2.80
CA LEU A 260 -4.80 -4.50 -4.14
C LEU A 260 -5.51 -3.36 -4.88
N GLY A 261 -4.83 -2.24 -5.17
CA GLY A 261 -5.50 -1.10 -5.80
C GLY A 261 -4.61 -0.02 -6.36
N ALA A 262 -5.19 1.07 -6.91
CA ALA A 262 -4.40 2.24 -7.32
C ALA A 262 -4.23 3.23 -6.15
N TRP A 263 -5.28 3.41 -5.36
CA TRP A 263 -5.33 4.25 -4.17
C TRP A 263 -5.88 3.45 -2.99
N CYS A 264 -5.09 3.28 -1.94
CA CYS A 264 -5.42 2.43 -0.80
C CYS A 264 -5.26 3.18 0.52
N LEU A 265 -6.34 3.29 1.31
CA LEU A 265 -6.31 3.69 2.70
C LEU A 265 -6.69 2.50 3.57
N VAL A 266 -5.77 2.06 4.44
CA VAL A 266 -5.93 0.82 5.21
C VAL A 266 -5.58 1.05 6.68
N LEU A 267 -6.49 0.65 7.58
CA LEU A 267 -6.29 0.70 9.02
C LEU A 267 -6.55 -0.68 9.62
N GLY A 268 -5.53 -1.30 10.20
CA GLY A 268 -5.63 -2.69 10.69
C GLY A 268 -4.43 -3.23 11.45
N ALA A 269 -4.60 -4.33 12.19
CA ALA A 269 -3.49 -4.90 12.96
C ALA A 269 -2.42 -5.51 12.05
N TRP A 270 -2.84 -6.24 11.00
CA TRP A 270 -1.98 -6.82 9.96
C TRP A 270 -2.44 -6.35 8.58
N CYS A 271 -1.53 -5.71 7.84
CA CYS A 271 -1.83 -5.03 6.58
C CYS A 271 -0.83 -5.42 5.47
N MET A 272 -1.33 -6.08 4.43
CA MET A 272 -0.64 -6.35 3.16
C MET A 272 -1.24 -5.44 2.08
N VAL A 273 -0.50 -4.46 1.58
CA VAL A 273 -1.03 -3.45 0.65
C VAL A 273 -0.13 -3.30 -0.58
N LEU A 274 -0.73 -3.37 -1.76
CA LEU A 274 -0.05 -3.12 -3.04
C LEU A 274 -0.86 -2.10 -3.84
N GLY A 275 -0.26 -0.96 -4.16
CA GLY A 275 -0.89 0.07 -4.99
C GLY A 275 -0.06 1.30 -5.28
N ALA A 276 -0.51 2.18 -6.18
CA ALA A 276 0.28 3.35 -6.58
C ALA A 276 0.41 4.38 -5.43
N TRP A 277 -0.65 4.58 -4.65
CA TRP A 277 -0.71 5.48 -3.51
C TRP A 277 -1.28 4.73 -2.29
N CYS A 278 -0.51 4.61 -1.22
CA CYS A 278 -0.86 3.82 -0.05
C CYS A 278 -0.72 4.64 1.24
N LEU A 279 -1.79 4.73 2.04
CA LEU A 279 -1.78 5.20 3.42
C LEU A 279 -2.15 4.02 4.33
N VAL A 280 -1.24 3.61 5.20
CA VAL A 280 -1.39 2.39 6.01
C VAL A 280 -1.08 2.67 7.49
N LEU A 281 -2.03 2.33 8.35
CA LEU A 281 -1.97 2.43 9.81
C LEU A 281 -2.12 1.03 10.41
N GLY A 282 -1.11 0.52 11.12
CA GLY A 282 -1.21 -0.84 11.68
C GLY A 282 -0.09 -1.30 12.60
N ALA A 283 -0.16 -2.54 13.10
CA ALA A 283 0.92 -3.10 13.92
C ALA A 283 1.99 -3.77 13.04
N TRP A 284 1.57 -4.49 12.00
CA TRP A 284 2.42 -5.16 11.03
C TRP A 284 2.01 -4.76 9.61
N CYS A 285 2.88 -4.04 8.91
CA CYS A 285 2.59 -3.41 7.63
C CYS A 285 3.62 -3.84 6.57
N LEU A 286 3.16 -4.46 5.48
CA LEU A 286 3.94 -4.68 4.27
C LEU A 286 3.28 -3.91 3.12
N VAL A 287 4.01 -2.97 2.53
CA VAL A 287 3.48 -2.01 1.56
C VAL A 287 4.36 -1.93 0.32
N LEU A 288 3.73 -2.05 -0.85
CA LEU A 288 4.36 -2.03 -2.17
C LEU A 288 3.71 -0.92 -3.01
N GLY A 289 4.38 0.21 -3.24
CA GLY A 289 3.74 1.31 -3.95
C GLY A 289 4.61 2.50 -4.35
N ALA A 290 4.15 3.32 -5.30
CA ALA A 290 4.94 4.46 -5.76
C ALA A 290 5.05 5.55 -4.67
N TRP A 291 3.96 5.79 -3.92
CA TRP A 291 3.89 6.73 -2.81
C TRP A 291 3.30 6.04 -1.58
N CYS A 292 4.08 5.93 -0.50
CA CYS A 292 3.70 5.18 0.69
C CYS A 292 3.85 6.03 1.96
N LEU A 293 2.76 6.20 2.70
CA LEU A 293 2.76 6.71 4.08
C LEU A 293 2.37 5.56 5.01
N VAL A 294 3.29 5.15 5.89
CA VAL A 294 3.13 3.94 6.73
C VAL A 294 3.45 4.25 8.19
N LEU A 295 2.50 3.99 9.06
CA LEU A 295 2.60 4.21 10.51
C LEU A 295 2.34 2.87 11.21
N GLY A 296 3.37 2.27 11.81
CA GLY A 296 3.19 0.98 12.48
C GLY A 296 4.40 0.38 13.17
N ALA A 297 4.19 -0.61 14.05
CA ALA A 297 5.26 -1.16 14.89
C ALA A 297 6.34 -1.88 14.06
N TRP A 298 5.94 -2.67 13.06
CA TRP A 298 6.81 -3.36 12.12
C TRP A 298 6.40 -3.00 10.68
N CYS A 299 7.32 -2.37 9.94
CA CYS A 299 7.06 -1.81 8.61
C CYS A 299 8.08 -2.33 7.59
N MET A 300 7.59 -2.93 6.51
CA MET A 300 8.33 -3.30 5.29
C MET A 300 7.75 -2.52 4.11
N VAL A 301 8.53 -1.62 3.51
CA VAL A 301 8.03 -0.70 2.47
C VAL A 301 8.96 -0.68 1.26
N LEU A 302 8.43 -1.04 0.09
CA LEU A 302 9.11 -0.85 -1.21
C LEU A 302 8.37 0.25 -1.98
N GLY A 303 9.04 1.35 -2.34
CA GLY A 303 8.37 2.43 -3.07
C GLY A 303 9.23 3.59 -3.55
N ALA A 304 8.73 4.42 -4.46
CA ALA A 304 9.53 5.56 -4.98
C ALA A 304 9.66 6.68 -3.93
N TRP A 305 8.58 6.97 -3.20
CA TRP A 305 8.51 7.96 -2.13
C TRP A 305 7.90 7.32 -0.88
N CYS A 306 8.67 7.23 0.20
CA CYS A 306 8.27 6.53 1.42
C CYS A 306 8.41 7.43 2.66
N LEU A 307 7.31 7.59 3.41
CA LEU A 307 7.29 8.19 4.74
C LEU A 307 6.87 7.11 5.73
N VAL A 308 7.79 6.70 6.62
CA VAL A 308 7.61 5.54 7.49
C VAL A 308 7.92 5.89 8.94
N HIS A 309 7.00 5.58 9.85
CA HIS A 309 7.20 5.70 11.29
C HIS A 309 6.93 4.35 11.97
N GLY A 310 7.84 3.88 12.83
CA GLY A 310 7.67 2.60 13.50
C GLY A 310 8.71 2.23 14.56
N ALA A 311 8.63 1.01 15.09
CA ALA A 311 9.68 0.47 15.96
C ALA A 311 10.77 -0.23 15.13
N TRP A 312 10.37 -0.99 14.11
CA TRP A 312 11.23 -1.69 13.17
C TRP A 312 10.82 -1.35 11.73
N CYS A 313 11.75 -0.76 10.97
CA CYS A 313 11.50 -0.25 9.61
C CYS A 313 12.52 -0.80 8.63
N MET A 314 12.06 -1.52 7.59
CA MET A 314 12.82 -1.84 6.39
C MET A 314 12.23 -1.06 5.21
N VAL A 315 13.02 -0.19 4.59
CA VAL A 315 12.55 0.72 3.53
C VAL A 315 13.49 0.70 2.33
N LEU A 316 12.93 0.52 1.14
CA LEU A 316 13.61 0.47 -0.15
C LEU A 316 12.95 1.49 -1.08
N GLY A 317 13.65 2.55 -1.48
CA GLY A 317 13.03 3.60 -2.29
C GLY A 317 13.90 4.73 -2.79
N ALA A 318 13.39 5.56 -3.71
CA ALA A 318 14.17 6.68 -4.24
C ALA A 318 14.30 7.83 -3.22
N TRP A 319 13.21 8.12 -2.50
CA TRP A 319 13.12 9.14 -1.46
C TRP A 319 12.50 8.54 -0.20
N CYS A 320 13.24 8.52 0.91
CA CYS A 320 12.84 7.85 2.14
C CYS A 320 12.98 8.78 3.35
N LEU A 321 11.86 9.08 4.01
CA LEU A 321 11.81 9.67 5.35
C LEU A 321 11.42 8.58 6.35
N VAL A 322 12.33 8.20 7.25
CA VAL A 322 12.14 7.05 8.15
C VAL A 322 12.42 7.45 9.59
N HIS A 323 11.48 7.17 10.49
CA HIS A 323 11.63 7.40 11.93
C HIS A 323 11.32 6.11 12.71
N GLY A 324 12.31 5.53 13.40
CA GLY A 324 12.06 4.35 14.23
C GLY A 324 13.25 3.80 14.99
N ALA A 325 12.99 2.95 15.99
CA ALA A 325 14.05 2.44 16.87
C ALA A 325 15.13 1.64 16.09
N TRP A 326 14.71 0.81 15.14
CA TRP A 326 15.57 0.05 14.24
C TRP A 326 15.20 0.34 12.78
N CYS A 327 16.14 0.92 12.02
CA CYS A 327 15.92 1.34 10.63
C CYS A 327 16.98 0.72 9.70
N MET A 328 16.53 -0.01 8.68
CA MET A 328 17.34 -0.34 7.50
C MET A 328 16.74 0.36 6.28
N VAL A 329 17.53 1.22 5.62
CA VAL A 329 17.07 2.07 4.53
C VAL A 329 18.01 1.99 3.34
N LEU A 330 17.45 1.75 2.16
CA LEU A 330 18.16 1.59 0.90
C LEU A 330 17.55 2.55 -0.13
N GLY A 331 18.24 3.63 -0.49
CA GLY A 331 17.62 4.64 -1.35
C GLY A 331 18.49 5.79 -1.85
N ALA A 332 18.02 6.54 -2.85
CA ALA A 332 18.82 7.63 -3.41
C ALA A 332 18.93 8.82 -2.45
N TRP A 333 17.83 9.19 -1.79
CA TRP A 333 17.75 10.26 -0.80
C TRP A 333 17.11 9.72 0.48
N CYS A 334 17.85 9.72 1.59
CA CYS A 334 17.42 9.12 2.85
C CYS A 334 17.56 10.12 4.00
N LEU A 335 16.46 10.37 4.72
CA LEU A 335 16.44 11.07 6.00
C LEU A 335 15.96 10.09 7.06
N VAL A 336 16.84 9.71 7.98
CA VAL A 336 16.62 8.61 8.93
C VAL A 336 16.89 9.06 10.36
N HIS A 337 15.91 8.85 11.25
CA HIS A 337 16.01 9.13 12.68
C HIS A 337 15.70 7.88 13.50
N GLY A 338 16.65 7.39 14.30
CA GLY A 338 16.45 6.12 15.01
C GLY A 338 17.50 5.77 16.04
N ALA A 339 17.31 4.69 16.82
CA ALA A 339 18.34 4.25 17.76
C ALA A 339 19.45 3.47 17.05
N TRP A 340 19.08 2.60 16.10
CA TRP A 340 19.97 1.82 15.25
C TRP A 340 19.62 2.04 13.78
N CYS A 341 20.56 2.58 13.01
CA CYS A 341 20.35 2.96 11.61
C CYS A 341 21.41 2.31 10.70
N MET A 342 20.98 1.55 9.71
CA MET A 342 21.80 1.16 8.55
C MET A 342 21.24 1.79 7.28
N VAL A 343 22.04 2.60 6.59
CA VAL A 343 21.59 3.39 5.44
C VAL A 343 22.57 3.27 4.28
N LEU A 344 22.12 2.76 3.13
CA LEU A 344 22.88 2.82 1.88
C LEU A 344 22.17 3.81 0.93
N GLY A 345 22.86 4.82 0.42
CA GLY A 345 22.24 5.80 -0.47
C GLY A 345 23.13 6.86 -1.10
N ALA A 346 22.62 7.68 -2.01
CA ALA A 346 23.43 8.74 -2.62
C ALA A 346 23.56 9.96 -1.71
N TRP A 347 22.47 10.35 -1.06
CA TRP A 347 22.38 11.46 -0.11
C TRP A 347 21.72 10.99 1.18
N CYS A 348 22.47 10.99 2.29
CA CYS A 348 22.03 10.43 3.57
C CYS A 348 22.15 11.47 4.69
N LEU A 349 21.02 11.82 5.31
CA LEU A 349 20.95 12.51 6.60
C LEU A 349 20.50 11.51 7.66
N VAL A 350 21.37 11.19 8.62
CA VAL A 350 21.13 10.14 9.61
C VAL A 350 21.39 10.66 11.03
N HIS A 351 20.40 10.51 11.91
CA HIS A 351 20.50 10.86 13.32
C HIS A 351 20.16 9.65 14.20
N GLY A 352 21.11 9.17 15.01
CA GLY A 352 20.86 8.00 15.85
C GLY A 352 21.99 7.53 16.75
N ALA A 353 21.69 6.65 17.70
CA ALA A 353 22.71 6.20 18.67
C ALA A 353 23.81 5.35 18.00
N TRP A 354 23.43 4.46 17.08
CA TRP A 354 24.32 3.62 16.28
C TRP A 354 24.00 3.78 14.80
N CYS A 355 24.96 4.27 14.01
CA CYS A 355 24.78 4.62 12.61
C CYS A 355 25.84 3.95 11.73
N MET A 356 25.42 3.11 10.79
CA MET A 356 26.23 2.66 9.65
C MET A 356 25.68 3.29 8.37
N VAL A 357 26.50 4.10 7.68
CA VAL A 357 26.07 4.89 6.52
C VAL A 357 27.05 4.70 5.37
N LEU A 358 26.52 4.44 4.18
CA LEU A 358 27.29 4.19 2.95
C LEU A 358 26.71 5.05 1.84
N GLY A 359 27.42 6.08 1.39
CA GLY A 359 26.85 7.00 0.40
C GLY A 359 27.73 8.10 -0.16
N ALA A 360 27.30 8.77 -1.23
CA ALA A 360 28.12 9.81 -1.85
C ALA A 360 28.22 11.07 -0.96
N TRP A 361 27.12 11.47 -0.34
CA TRP A 361 27.03 12.60 0.58
C TRP A 361 26.36 12.16 1.88
N CYS A 362 27.06 12.26 3.00
CA CYS A 362 26.60 11.77 4.30
C CYS A 362 26.72 12.86 5.38
N LEU A 363 25.58 13.22 5.99
CA LEU A 363 25.50 14.00 7.21
C LEU A 363 25.01 13.08 8.33
N VAL A 364 25.88 12.79 9.31
CA VAL A 364 25.62 11.77 10.34
C VAL A 364 25.85 12.35 11.73
N HIS A 365 24.86 12.22 12.61
CA HIS A 365 24.95 12.62 14.01
C HIS A 365 24.59 11.44 14.92
N GLY A 366 25.52 10.98 15.76
CA GLY A 366 25.28 9.79 16.57
C GLY A 366 26.37 9.38 17.54
N ALA A 367 26.05 8.54 18.53
CA ALA A 367 27.05 8.14 19.52
C ALA A 367 28.16 7.27 18.90
N TRP A 368 27.78 6.31 18.05
CA TRP A 368 28.68 5.44 17.30
C TRP A 368 28.39 5.53 15.80
N CYS A 369 29.35 6.02 15.02
CA CYS A 369 29.20 6.28 13.60
C CYS A 369 30.28 5.55 12.77
N MET A 370 29.85 4.72 11.82
CA MET A 370 30.71 4.21 10.73
C MET A 370 30.18 4.76 9.40
N VAL A 371 31.00 5.52 8.69
CA VAL A 371 30.58 6.25 7.48
C VAL A 371 31.57 6.03 6.34
N LEU A 372 31.07 5.53 5.21
CA LEU A 372 31.83 5.38 3.97
C LEU A 372 31.23 6.31 2.91
N GLY A 373 31.99 7.28 2.37
CA GLY A 373 31.42 8.19 1.38
C GLY A 373 32.37 9.17 0.70
N ALA A 374 31.89 9.90 -0.31
CA ALA A 374 32.74 10.89 -0.99
C ALA A 374 32.86 12.18 -0.16
N TRP A 375 31.74 12.63 0.43
CA TRP A 375 31.65 13.81 1.29
C TRP A 375 30.96 13.42 2.61
N CYS A 376 31.67 13.53 3.73
CA CYS A 376 31.20 13.07 5.03
C CYS A 376 31.32 14.18 6.07
N LEU A 377 30.18 14.61 6.64
CA LEU A 377 30.10 15.46 7.82
C LEU A 377 29.55 14.62 8.98
N VAL A 378 30.39 14.34 9.98
CA VAL A 378 30.10 13.36 11.03
C VAL A 378 30.33 13.96 12.42
N HIS A 379 29.33 13.87 13.29
CA HIS A 379 29.39 14.32 14.68
C HIS A 379 29.03 13.17 15.63
N GLY A 380 29.90 12.83 16.58
CA GLY A 380 29.65 11.69 17.46
C GLY A 380 30.62 11.47 18.60
N ALA A 381 30.44 10.40 19.39
CA ALA A 381 31.40 10.02 20.43
C ALA A 381 32.52 9.14 19.86
N TRP A 382 32.16 8.19 19.00
CA TRP A 382 33.06 7.26 18.30
C TRP A 382 32.79 7.29 16.80
N CYS A 383 33.77 7.73 16.02
CA CYS A 383 33.62 7.98 14.59
C CYS A 383 34.69 7.23 13.78
N MET A 384 34.28 6.31 12.90
CA MET A 384 35.10 5.76 11.82
C MET A 384 34.61 6.30 10.48
N VAL A 385 35.46 7.00 9.73
CA VAL A 385 35.08 7.67 8.48
C VAL A 385 36.10 7.37 7.37
N LEU A 386 35.63 6.83 6.24
CA LEU A 386 36.40 6.65 5.02
C LEU A 386 35.81 7.54 3.93
N GLY A 387 36.57 8.50 3.39
CA GLY A 387 36.05 9.34 2.32
C GLY A 387 36.98 10.34 1.66
N ALA A 388 36.54 10.99 0.58
CA ALA A 388 37.40 11.96 -0.12
C ALA A 388 37.51 13.28 0.66
N TRP A 389 36.39 13.77 1.19
CA TRP A 389 36.30 14.98 1.99
C TRP A 389 35.57 14.67 3.31
N CYS A 390 36.28 14.79 4.44
CA CYS A 390 35.77 14.42 5.76
C CYS A 390 35.87 15.58 6.74
N LEU A 391 34.75 15.97 7.35
CA LEU A 391 34.69 16.86 8.50
C LEU A 391 34.11 16.07 9.67
N VAL A 392 34.94 15.81 10.69
CA VAL A 392 34.61 14.89 11.78
C VAL A 392 34.82 15.57 13.13
N HIS A 393 33.79 15.56 13.96
CA HIS A 393 33.85 16.04 15.34
C HIS A 393 33.47 14.93 16.31
N GLY A 394 34.37 14.53 17.21
CA GLY A 394 34.03 13.49 18.19
C GLY A 394 35.16 13.07 19.13
N ALA A 395 34.79 12.43 20.24
CA ALA A 395 35.77 12.08 21.29
C ALA A 395 36.86 11.12 20.78
N TRP A 396 36.49 10.12 19.98
CA TRP A 396 37.39 9.17 19.34
C TRP A 396 37.13 9.13 17.83
N CYS A 397 38.12 9.54 17.04
CA CYS A 397 38.01 9.67 15.58
C CYS A 397 39.11 8.86 14.86
N MET A 398 38.70 7.97 13.95
CA MET A 398 39.58 7.36 12.95
C MET A 398 39.09 7.75 11.55
N VAL A 399 39.94 8.46 10.79
CA VAL A 399 39.56 9.08 9.52
C VAL A 399 40.59 8.79 8.45
N LEU A 400 40.18 8.17 7.33
CA LEU A 400 41.04 8.02 6.15
C LEU A 400 40.43 8.83 5.00
N GLY A 401 41.18 9.77 4.40
CA GLY A 401 40.65 10.57 3.31
C GLY A 401 41.60 11.52 2.60
N ALA A 402 41.18 12.12 1.49
CA ALA A 402 42.05 13.05 0.76
C ALA A 402 42.15 14.42 1.47
N TRP A 403 41.03 14.92 1.99
CA TRP A 403 40.93 16.16 2.76
C TRP A 403 40.19 15.88 4.08
N CYS A 404 40.86 16.11 5.20
CA CYS A 404 40.33 15.78 6.53
C CYS A 404 40.43 16.98 7.49
N LEU A 405 39.28 17.43 8.00
CA LEU A 405 39.17 18.32 9.16
C LEU A 405 38.65 17.50 10.34
N VAL A 406 39.45 17.33 11.39
CA VAL A 406 39.12 16.45 12.52
C VAL A 406 39.31 17.17 13.85
N HIS A 407 38.29 17.15 14.70
CA HIS A 407 38.30 17.73 16.04
C HIS A 407 37.87 16.68 17.08
N GLY A 408 38.74 16.34 18.03
CA GLY A 408 38.46 15.25 18.96
C GLY A 408 39.44 15.07 20.12
N ALA A 409 39.13 14.23 21.09
CA ALA A 409 40.07 13.95 22.19
C ALA A 409 41.20 13.01 21.73
N TRP A 410 40.85 11.99 20.93
CA TRP A 410 41.76 11.03 20.32
C TRP A 410 41.50 10.94 18.83
N CYS A 411 42.51 11.28 18.01
CA CYS A 411 42.40 11.40 16.57
C CYS A 411 43.50 10.57 15.87
N MET A 412 43.10 9.63 15.01
CA MET A 412 44.00 8.98 14.05
C MET A 412 43.55 9.32 12.63
N VAL A 413 44.40 9.99 11.86
CA VAL A 413 44.05 10.56 10.56
C VAL A 413 45.10 10.20 9.50
N LEU A 414 44.67 9.55 8.42
CA LEU A 414 45.52 9.31 7.25
C LEU A 414 44.97 10.10 6.05
N GLY A 415 45.75 11.01 5.46
CA GLY A 415 45.25 11.76 4.31
C GLY A 415 46.21 12.68 3.58
N ALA A 416 45.82 13.23 2.43
CA ALA A 416 46.70 14.13 1.68
C ALA A 416 46.80 15.51 2.34
N TRP A 417 45.67 16.04 2.81
CA TRP A 417 45.56 17.33 3.51
C TRP A 417 44.79 17.14 4.82
N CYS A 418 45.46 17.37 5.96
CA CYS A 418 44.90 17.11 7.28
C CYS A 418 45.00 18.34 8.18
N LEU A 419 43.87 18.82 8.70
CA LEU A 419 43.78 19.80 9.78
C LEU A 419 43.16 19.11 11.00
N VAL A 420 43.95 18.94 12.06
CA VAL A 420 43.58 18.11 13.22
C VAL A 420 43.76 18.90 14.51
N HIS A 421 42.72 18.92 15.36
CA HIS A 421 42.77 19.51 16.70
C HIS A 421 42.34 18.48 17.74
N GLY A 422 43.21 18.15 18.70
CA GLY A 422 42.89 17.15 19.71
C GLY A 422 43.96 16.83 20.75
N ALA A 423 43.56 16.27 21.88
CA ALA A 423 44.48 15.99 22.98
C ALA A 423 45.57 14.97 22.58
N TRP A 424 45.19 13.92 21.84
CA TRP A 424 46.09 12.91 21.29
C TRP A 424 45.86 12.77 19.78
N CYS A 425 46.89 13.09 18.99
CA CYS A 425 46.81 13.13 17.53
C CYS A 425 47.90 12.25 16.89
N LEU A 426 47.51 11.27 16.07
CA LEU A 426 48.37 10.55 15.14
C LEU A 426 47.96 10.90 13.71
N VAL A 427 48.87 11.49 12.93
CA VAL A 427 48.56 12.00 11.58
C VAL A 427 49.64 11.56 10.59
N LEU A 428 49.25 10.84 9.54
CA LEU A 428 50.11 10.58 8.38
C LEU A 428 49.55 11.32 7.16
N GLY A 429 50.32 12.19 6.52
CA GLY A 429 49.82 12.92 5.35
C GLY A 429 50.80 13.81 4.61
N ALA A 430 50.42 14.32 3.43
CA ALA A 430 51.33 15.16 2.64
C ALA A 430 51.44 16.58 3.23
N TRP A 431 50.31 17.16 3.64
CA TRP A 431 50.21 18.48 4.27
C TRP A 431 49.41 18.36 5.57
N CYS A 432 50.04 18.65 6.71
CA CYS A 432 49.45 18.45 8.02
C CYS A 432 49.57 19.72 8.88
N LEU A 433 48.44 20.20 9.41
CA LEU A 433 48.40 21.17 10.51
C LEU A 433 47.76 20.50 11.73
N VAL A 434 48.52 20.38 12.81
CA VAL A 434 48.12 19.61 14.00
C VAL A 434 48.25 20.46 15.26
N LEU A 435 47.18 20.53 16.03
CA LEU A 435 47.07 21.27 17.29
C LEU A 435 46.71 20.27 18.41
N GLY A 436 47.56 20.07 19.41
CA GLY A 436 47.26 19.06 20.43
C GLY A 436 48.18 18.99 21.64
N ALA A 437 47.88 18.13 22.62
CA ALA A 437 48.77 17.93 23.76
C ALA A 437 49.90 16.93 23.43
N TRP A 438 49.55 15.85 22.71
CA TRP A 438 50.45 14.78 22.28
C TRP A 438 50.25 14.54 20.78
N CYS A 439 51.29 14.79 19.97
CA CYS A 439 51.21 14.76 18.51
C CYS A 439 52.31 13.87 17.91
N LEU A 440 51.92 12.85 17.13
CA LEU A 440 52.80 12.09 16.25
C LEU A 440 52.42 12.38 14.81
N VAL A 441 53.33 13.01 14.05
CA VAL A 441 53.06 13.51 12.70
C VAL A 441 54.12 13.06 11.72
N LEU A 442 53.68 12.50 10.59
CA LEU A 442 54.50 11.96 9.52
C LEU A 442 54.05 12.57 8.20
N GLY A 443 54.86 13.44 7.59
CA GLY A 443 54.41 14.12 6.37
C GLY A 443 55.43 14.98 5.63
N ALA A 444 55.09 15.42 4.42
CA ALA A 444 56.01 16.25 3.62
C ALA A 444 56.10 17.68 4.16
N TRP A 445 54.97 18.26 4.53
CA TRP A 445 54.85 19.62 5.08
C TRP A 445 54.02 19.58 6.37
N CYS A 446 54.63 19.92 7.50
CA CYS A 446 54.02 19.77 8.82
C CYS A 446 54.14 21.06 9.65
N LEU A 447 53.00 21.58 10.13
CA LEU A 447 52.94 22.60 11.17
C LEU A 447 52.29 22.00 12.42
N VAL A 448 53.03 21.95 13.53
CA VAL A 448 52.60 21.25 14.74
C VAL A 448 52.75 22.16 15.97
N LEU A 449 51.65 22.37 16.69
CA LEU A 449 51.62 23.03 17.99
C LEU A 449 51.21 22.01 19.05
N GLY A 450 52.09 21.74 20.01
CA GLY A 450 51.72 20.85 21.12
C GLY A 450 52.76 20.59 22.19
N ALA A 451 52.31 20.16 23.37
CA ALA A 451 53.19 19.97 24.53
C ALA A 451 54.26 18.90 24.28
N TRP A 452 53.89 17.79 23.63
CA TRP A 452 54.77 16.68 23.26
C TRP A 452 54.60 16.35 21.78
N CYS A 453 55.65 16.57 20.98
CA CYS A 453 55.60 16.42 19.53
C CYS A 453 56.71 15.48 19.01
N LEU A 454 56.33 14.46 18.24
CA LEU A 454 57.23 13.67 17.40
C LEU A 454 56.87 13.92 15.94
N VAL A 455 57.80 14.51 15.17
CA VAL A 455 57.53 14.96 13.79
C VAL A 455 58.62 14.44 12.84
N LEU A 456 58.19 13.75 11.80
CA LEU A 456 59.03 13.19 10.73
C LEU A 456 58.57 13.78 9.39
N GLY A 457 59.41 14.59 8.76
CA GLY A 457 58.99 15.25 7.52
C GLY A 457 60.02 16.08 6.77
N ALA A 458 59.71 16.46 5.53
CA ALA A 458 60.66 17.22 4.69
C ALA A 458 60.77 18.69 5.14
N TRP A 459 59.62 19.31 5.45
CA TRP A 459 59.50 20.70 5.89
C TRP A 459 58.65 20.76 7.16
N CYS A 460 59.24 21.13 8.31
CA CYS A 460 58.56 21.08 9.60
C CYS A 460 58.71 22.38 10.41
N LEU A 461 57.59 22.95 10.86
CA LEU A 461 57.55 23.99 11.89
C LEU A 461 56.87 23.44 13.14
N VAL A 462 57.60 23.38 14.26
CA VAL A 462 57.14 22.72 15.49
C VAL A 462 57.28 23.66 16.69
N LEU A 463 56.18 23.84 17.42
CA LEU A 463 56.07 24.74 18.58
C LEU A 463 55.60 23.92 19.78
N GLY A 464 56.47 23.64 20.75
CA GLY A 464 56.14 22.69 21.82
C GLY A 464 57.11 22.59 22.98
N ALA A 465 56.67 22.05 24.12
CA ALA A 465 57.55 21.95 25.30
C ALA A 465 58.63 20.88 25.10
N TRP A 466 58.25 19.73 24.56
CA TRP A 466 59.11 18.58 24.28
C TRP A 466 58.93 18.15 22.82
N CYS A 467 60.00 18.25 22.02
CA CYS A 467 59.95 18.00 20.58
C CYS A 467 61.06 17.08 20.11
N LEU A 468 60.73 16.05 19.33
CA LEU A 468 61.68 15.27 18.53
C LEU A 468 61.33 15.44 17.06
N VAL A 469 62.23 16.07 16.29
CA VAL A 469 61.98 16.46 14.90
C VAL A 469 63.09 15.95 13.99
N LEU A 470 62.70 15.16 12.99
CA LEU A 470 63.58 14.53 12.02
C LEU A 470 63.16 14.98 10.62
N GLY A 471 64.00 15.76 9.94
CA GLY A 471 63.59 16.35 8.67
C GLY A 471 64.67 17.08 7.87
N ALA A 472 64.39 17.43 6.62
CA ALA A 472 65.37 18.11 5.76
C ALA A 472 65.51 19.60 6.13
N TRP A 473 64.36 20.28 6.29
CA TRP A 473 64.24 21.69 6.65
C TRP A 473 63.32 21.81 7.86
N CYS A 474 63.84 22.26 9.01
CA CYS A 474 63.01 22.27 10.23
C CYS A 474 63.31 23.40 11.23
N MET A 475 62.25 24.07 11.68
CA MET A 475 62.30 25.14 12.67
C MET A 475 61.53 24.72 13.91
N VAL A 476 62.21 24.74 15.07
CA VAL A 476 61.65 24.23 16.34
C VAL A 476 61.84 25.26 17.45
N LEU A 477 60.73 25.65 18.09
CA LEU A 477 60.71 26.48 19.30
C LEU A 477 60.19 25.64 20.46
N GLY A 478 61.01 25.46 21.51
CA GLY A 478 60.65 24.59 22.62
C GLY A 478 61.69 24.47 23.71
N ALA A 479 61.26 24.03 24.90
CA ALA A 479 62.13 23.90 26.07
C ALA A 479 63.13 22.74 25.96
N TRP A 480 62.69 21.63 25.37
CA TRP A 480 63.48 20.41 25.19
C TRP A 480 63.30 19.88 23.76
N CYS A 481 64.25 20.18 22.87
CA CYS A 481 64.15 19.83 21.45
C CYS A 481 65.35 18.98 20.99
N LEU A 482 65.08 17.77 20.52
CA LEU A 482 66.03 16.98 19.73
C LEU A 482 65.70 17.16 18.26
N VAL A 483 66.66 17.63 17.47
CA VAL A 483 66.44 18.02 16.08
C VAL A 483 67.58 17.51 15.21
N HIS A 484 67.27 16.79 14.14
CA HIS A 484 68.26 16.21 13.23
C HIS A 484 67.84 16.39 11.76
N GLY A 485 68.71 17.03 10.97
CA GLY A 485 68.37 17.46 9.62
C GLY A 485 69.50 18.20 8.91
N ALA A 486 69.29 18.50 7.62
CA ALA A 486 70.27 19.21 6.80
C ALA A 486 70.27 20.73 7.04
N TRP A 487 69.08 21.31 7.23
CA TRP A 487 68.87 22.74 7.46
C TRP A 487 67.85 22.95 8.58
N CYS A 488 68.30 22.83 9.83
CA CYS A 488 67.40 23.00 10.98
C CYS A 488 67.89 24.00 12.02
N MET A 489 66.95 24.77 12.57
CA MET A 489 67.16 25.73 13.66
C MET A 489 66.30 25.36 14.86
N ALA A 490 66.93 25.22 16.02
CA ALA A 490 66.27 24.97 17.30
C ALA A 490 66.54 26.13 18.26
N THR A 491 65.48 26.81 18.68
CA THR A 491 65.51 27.99 19.56
C THR A 491 64.86 27.68 20.90
N LEU A 492 65.70 27.57 21.93
CA LEU A 492 65.29 27.35 23.31
C LEU A 492 64.71 28.65 23.93
N PRO A 493 63.63 28.59 24.72
CA PRO A 493 63.18 29.72 25.54
C PRO A 493 64.24 30.06 26.61
N LEU A 494 64.23 31.31 27.05
CA LEU A 494 65.31 31.92 27.83
C LEU A 494 65.33 31.51 29.31
N THR A 495 65.86 30.32 29.62
CA THR A 495 66.13 29.90 31.02
C THR A 495 67.50 29.23 31.21
N ILE A 496 68.55 30.06 31.29
CA ILE A 496 69.84 29.80 32.00
C ILE A 496 70.77 28.74 31.33
N PRO A 497 72.12 28.89 31.35
CA PRO A 497 72.95 28.36 30.25
C PRO A 497 73.34 26.86 30.32
N ARG A 498 73.65 26.36 29.12
CA ARG A 498 74.02 24.97 28.78
C ARG A 498 75.20 24.42 29.59
N ARG A 499 75.13 23.12 29.96
CA ARG A 499 76.33 22.26 30.02
C ARG A 499 76.50 21.57 28.67
N VAL A 500 77.61 21.83 27.99
CA VAL A 500 77.98 21.14 26.74
C VAL A 500 78.82 19.92 27.08
N PHE A 501 78.30 18.72 26.83
CA PHE A 501 79.13 17.51 26.77
C PHE A 501 79.95 17.54 25.48
N LYS A 502 81.27 17.79 25.60
CA LYS A 502 82.22 17.50 24.52
C LYS A 502 82.54 16.01 24.53
N SER A 503 82.12 15.28 23.50
CA SER A 503 82.80 14.03 23.14
C SER A 503 84.21 14.38 22.65
N SER A 504 85.23 13.89 23.36
CA SER A 504 86.62 14.02 22.93
C SER A 504 87.03 12.75 22.21
N ALA A 505 87.28 12.87 20.91
CA ALA A 505 88.15 11.97 20.17
C ALA A 505 89.37 12.79 19.75
N LYS A 506 90.46 12.63 20.49
CA LYS A 506 91.80 12.86 19.93
C LYS A 506 91.95 11.87 18.76
N ASP A 507 92.58 12.26 17.67
CA ASP A 507 93.89 12.89 17.69
C ASP A 507 93.92 14.25 16.82
N SER A 508 93.17 15.41 17.17
CA SER A 508 92.96 16.78 16.44
C SER A 508 92.38 18.15 17.17
N THR A 509 92.28 19.42 16.58
CA THR A 509 91.93 20.82 17.23
C THR A 509 91.53 22.21 16.42
N TYR A 510 90.80 23.27 17.00
CA TYR A 510 90.82 24.85 16.91
C TYR A 510 89.78 25.92 16.20
N HIS A 511 89.37 27.13 16.81
CA HIS A 511 89.27 28.60 16.27
C HIS A 511 88.06 29.70 16.61
N PRO A 512 87.96 31.02 16.10
CA PRO A 512 86.75 32.02 15.97
C PRO A 512 86.53 33.46 16.74
N MET A 513 86.13 34.69 16.14
CA MET A 513 85.48 35.99 16.75
C MET A 513 85.14 37.34 15.86
N GLY A 514 84.46 38.49 16.32
CA GLY A 514 84.22 39.88 15.62
C GLY A 514 83.21 41.04 16.18
N ILE A 515 83.01 42.31 15.58
CA ILE A 515 81.89 43.41 15.79
C ILE A 515 82.11 45.01 15.48
N ALA A 516 81.10 46.01 15.46
CA ALA A 516 81.15 47.57 15.16
C ALA A 516 79.84 48.56 15.27
N LEU A 517 79.85 49.97 15.21
CA LEU A 517 78.67 51.02 15.18
C LEU A 517 78.87 52.60 14.77
N GLN A 518 77.97 53.68 14.97
CA GLN A 518 78.25 55.17 14.61
C GLN A 518 79.57 55.55 15.28
N GLY A 519 80.61 55.97 14.56
CA GLY A 519 80.83 55.97 13.11
C GLY A 519 82.27 56.40 12.80
N VAL A 520 82.64 56.54 11.51
CA VAL A 520 83.93 57.10 11.01
C VAL A 520 85.15 56.15 11.26
N LEU A 521 85.73 55.52 10.22
CA LEU A 521 86.92 55.92 9.40
C LEU A 521 88.24 56.08 10.22
N GLN A 522 89.46 55.83 9.72
CA GLN A 522 89.99 56.03 8.36
C GLN A 522 91.33 55.25 8.11
N GLY A 523 91.72 55.02 6.85
CA GLY A 523 93.05 54.49 6.44
C GLY A 523 93.16 54.37 4.91
N GLN A 524 94.30 54.68 4.27
CA GLN A 524 94.34 55.05 2.83
C GLN A 524 95.63 54.69 2.05
N TYR A 525 95.49 54.56 0.71
CA TYR A 525 96.53 54.53 -0.36
C TYR A 525 97.42 53.25 -0.44
N THR A 526 98.08 52.84 -1.55
CA THR A 526 98.53 53.52 -2.81
C THR A 526 98.25 52.69 -4.11
N LEU A 527 99.11 52.75 -5.16
CA LEU A 527 98.80 52.54 -6.60
C LEU A 527 99.68 51.48 -7.33
N GLN A 528 99.36 51.24 -8.63
CA GLN A 528 100.11 50.48 -9.68
C GLN A 528 100.02 48.93 -9.60
N GLY A 529 99.98 48.17 -10.72
CA GLY A 529 100.00 48.50 -12.15
C GLY A 529 99.66 47.29 -13.06
N SER A 530 99.74 47.44 -14.40
CA SER A 530 99.46 46.43 -15.45
C SER A 530 100.53 46.57 -16.59
N PRO A 531 100.59 45.81 -17.73
CA PRO A 531 99.53 45.05 -18.45
C PRO A 531 99.96 43.73 -19.20
N THR A 532 99.07 43.22 -20.07
CA THR A 532 99.26 42.27 -21.22
C THR A 532 99.36 40.74 -20.97
N ALA A 533 99.09 39.83 -21.93
CA ALA A 533 98.09 39.74 -23.04
C ALA A 533 98.20 38.38 -23.81
N ARG A 534 97.13 37.94 -24.53
CA ARG A 534 97.08 37.16 -25.83
C ARG A 534 95.94 36.11 -25.91
N ALA A 535 95.44 35.80 -27.12
CA ALA A 535 94.32 34.88 -27.42
C ALA A 535 94.42 34.20 -28.83
N SER A 536 93.34 33.50 -29.30
CA SER A 536 93.10 32.72 -30.56
C SER A 536 93.56 31.23 -30.58
N GLY A 537 92.90 30.21 -31.20
CA GLY A 537 91.54 30.03 -31.81
C GLY A 537 91.50 29.81 -33.35
N GLY A 538 90.71 28.92 -34.02
CA GLY A 538 89.80 27.78 -33.67
C GLY A 538 88.98 27.27 -34.93
N LYS A 539 88.61 25.96 -35.08
CA LYS A 539 87.96 25.37 -36.31
C LYS A 539 86.95 24.18 -36.09
N ARG A 540 86.23 23.74 -37.16
CA ARG A 540 85.11 22.72 -37.30
C ARG A 540 85.42 21.70 -38.46
N PRO A 541 84.54 20.78 -39.02
CA PRO A 541 83.10 20.37 -38.87
C PRO A 541 82.97 18.81 -38.61
N PRO A 542 82.01 17.93 -39.11
CA PRO A 542 80.67 17.99 -39.79
C PRO A 542 79.49 17.41 -38.92
N THR A 543 78.44 16.59 -39.24
CA THR A 543 77.99 15.68 -40.37
C THR A 543 76.45 15.35 -40.31
N ALA A 544 75.92 14.42 -41.14
CA ALA A 544 74.51 13.90 -41.19
C ALA A 544 74.29 12.63 -40.29
N GLY A 545 73.09 12.10 -39.96
CA GLY A 545 71.64 12.31 -40.27
C GLY A 545 70.79 11.22 -39.53
N ARG A 546 69.50 10.86 -39.75
CA ARG A 546 68.32 11.36 -40.53
C ARG A 546 67.05 10.52 -40.17
N GLN A 547 65.84 11.11 -40.02
CA GLN A 547 64.48 10.47 -39.99
C GLN A 547 64.14 9.47 -38.82
N THR A 548 62.88 9.07 -38.49
CA THR A 548 61.54 9.72 -38.28
C THR A 548 60.53 8.72 -37.65
N ASN A 549 59.56 9.21 -36.87
CA ASN A 549 58.16 8.72 -36.71
C ASN A 549 57.75 7.65 -35.64
N ASP A 550 56.49 7.84 -35.20
CA ASP A 550 55.45 6.94 -34.66
C ASP A 550 55.45 6.29 -33.24
N ARG A 551 54.42 6.71 -32.48
CA ARG A 551 53.41 5.94 -31.72
C ARG A 551 53.70 5.04 -30.50
N ARG A 552 52.74 5.21 -29.57
CA ARG A 552 52.06 4.21 -28.70
C ARG A 552 52.75 3.72 -27.41
N THR A 553 52.18 4.21 -26.30
CA THR A 553 51.59 3.40 -25.20
C THR A 553 52.24 2.06 -24.84
N HIS A 554 52.63 1.91 -23.57
CA HIS A 554 51.91 1.02 -22.65
C HIS A 554 52.11 1.47 -21.19
N ARG A 555 51.25 0.98 -20.28
CA ARG A 555 51.41 1.14 -18.83
C ARG A 555 52.51 0.21 -18.32
N PHE A 556 53.15 0.58 -17.21
CA PHE A 556 53.01 -0.18 -15.96
C PHE A 556 52.77 0.81 -14.82
#